data_AF-A0A5C7X565-F1
#
_entry.id   AF-A0A5C7X565-F1
#
_cell.length_a   1.000
_cell.length_b   1.000
_cell.length_c   1.000
_cell.angle_alpha   90.00
_cell.angle_beta   90.00
_cell.angle_gamma   90.00
#
_symmetry.space_group_name_H-M   'P 1'
#
loop_
_entity.id
_entity.type
_entity.pdbx_description
1 polymer ?
#
loop_
_entity_poly.entity_id
_entity_poly.type
_entity_poly.pdbx_seq_one_letter_code
_entity_poly.pdbx_strand_id
1 'polypeptide(L)'
;MTNLFRLLLATALAVAACPALADSWMPPTAKVTESADHRHRVTVVPRELESALAFFDDKVKGTEPAGQRAGDPQRSPVARVEARDASGQWHLLWQMPLVNDVAPVSVLLAKDAKFLVTFDNWHSMGYGDDVVAIYDHQGHLVRKLGLEDILPEAYVNHLPRSVSSRWWGRDHALVDEDRAVELQVLEPGSDIGGKTKTVPVRLRLADGALIPPSGAAWEKALARALQLEATRQAAWDKVRQERISPLSAPATNDTHAWRHYLFEIRDRIAGDRELIGGMVLAAPGEDKGWHDADAIRSTIESYDAASEFSDKHWIFTSPTSDALANVLAKALRAREAGSLKDLRIVFIGKPADGQMLIEAAQNTGATITVVDSTTPFPPGKPLPERTAPGWVDTSADF
;
A
#
# COMPACT_ATOMS: atom_id res chain seq x y z
N MET A 1 2.52 47.77 -10.97
CA MET A 1 1.54 47.30 -9.97
C MET A 1 1.20 45.84 -10.29
N THR A 2 2.23 44.99 -10.34
CA THR A 2 2.19 43.75 -11.17
C THR A 2 3.14 42.66 -10.65
N ASN A 3 3.55 42.71 -9.38
CA ASN A 3 4.51 41.74 -8.82
C ASN A 3 4.11 41.14 -7.46
N LEU A 4 2.90 41.42 -6.94
CA LEU A 4 2.45 40.86 -5.66
C LEU A 4 1.58 39.60 -5.81
N PHE A 5 1.14 39.25 -7.02
CA PHE A 5 0.26 38.11 -7.29
C PHE A 5 0.99 36.80 -7.62
N ARG A 6 2.33 36.83 -7.78
CA ARG A 6 3.13 35.62 -8.06
C ARG A 6 3.75 34.98 -6.82
N LEU A 7 3.67 35.62 -5.65
CA LEU A 7 4.27 35.12 -4.42
C LEU A 7 3.30 34.31 -3.53
N LEU A 8 2.00 34.29 -3.85
CA LEU A 8 0.99 33.53 -3.10
C LEU A 8 0.68 32.15 -3.68
N LEU A 9 1.24 31.79 -4.84
CA LEU A 9 1.07 30.47 -5.45
C LEU A 9 2.14 29.44 -5.01
N ALA A 10 3.14 29.87 -4.23
CA ALA A 10 4.21 28.98 -3.74
C ALA A 10 3.94 28.40 -2.35
N THR A 11 2.89 28.85 -1.66
CA THR A 11 2.62 28.45 -0.25
C THR A 11 1.44 27.49 -0.09
N ALA A 12 0.73 27.17 -1.18
CA ALA A 12 -0.42 26.25 -1.18
C ALA A 12 -0.06 24.79 -1.52
N LEU A 13 1.24 24.45 -1.58
CA LEU A 13 1.72 23.06 -1.76
C LEU A 13 2.41 22.49 -0.50
N ALA A 14 2.15 23.07 0.67
CA ALA A 14 2.38 22.36 1.92
C ALA A 14 1.16 21.49 2.22
N VAL A 15 0.86 20.56 1.29
CA VAL A 15 0.12 19.35 1.65
C VAL A 15 0.88 18.79 2.83
N ALA A 16 0.23 18.69 3.99
CA ALA A 16 0.66 17.79 5.04
C ALA A 16 0.60 16.39 4.40
N ALA A 17 1.66 16.05 3.67
CA ALA A 17 1.89 14.72 3.21
C ALA A 17 1.94 13.92 4.49
N CYS A 18 0.90 13.14 4.79
CA CYS A 18 1.14 11.88 5.46
C CYS A 18 2.34 11.32 4.73
N PRO A 19 3.49 11.11 5.41
CA PRO A 19 4.66 10.59 4.73
C PRO A 19 4.15 9.33 4.05
N ALA A 20 4.03 9.37 2.73
CA ALA A 20 3.62 8.20 2.00
C ALA A 20 4.69 7.20 2.42
N LEU A 21 4.28 6.07 2.99
CA LEU A 21 5.17 4.92 3.18
C LEU A 21 5.46 4.35 1.78
N ALA A 22 5.80 5.20 0.81
CA ALA A 22 6.19 4.87 -0.53
C ALA A 22 7.70 4.73 -0.49
N ASP A 23 8.16 3.58 -0.93
CA ASP A 23 9.60 3.34 -0.97
C ASP A 23 10.21 4.21 -2.07
N SER A 24 11.30 4.90 -1.74
CA SER A 24 12.13 5.52 -2.77
C SER A 24 13.17 4.50 -3.23
N TRP A 25 13.05 4.05 -4.48
CA TRP A 25 14.02 3.17 -5.09
C TRP A 25 14.87 3.94 -6.09
N MET A 26 16.19 3.81 -5.96
CA MET A 26 17.10 4.27 -7.01
C MET A 26 16.94 3.37 -8.24
N PRO A 27 17.19 3.88 -9.46
CA PRO A 27 17.22 3.06 -10.67
C PRO A 27 18.12 1.82 -10.48
N PRO A 28 17.74 0.67 -11.05
CA PRO A 28 18.52 -0.54 -10.90
C PRO A 28 19.86 -0.36 -11.63
N THR A 29 20.97 -0.67 -10.95
CA THR A 29 22.32 -0.58 -11.52
C THR A 29 23.03 -1.93 -11.44
N ALA A 30 24.04 -2.12 -12.29
CA ALA A 30 24.91 -3.28 -12.18
C ALA A 30 25.56 -3.32 -10.78
N LYS A 31 25.59 -4.50 -10.16
CA LYS A 31 26.19 -4.72 -8.84
C LYS A 31 27.18 -5.86 -8.91
N VAL A 32 28.32 -5.70 -8.24
CA VAL A 32 29.32 -6.75 -8.06
C VAL A 32 29.31 -7.17 -6.59
N THR A 33 29.24 -8.47 -6.36
CA THR A 33 29.32 -9.08 -5.02
C THR A 33 30.41 -10.14 -5.03
N GLU A 34 31.36 -10.05 -4.11
CA GLU A 34 32.42 -11.04 -3.94
C GLU A 34 32.02 -12.10 -2.91
N SER A 35 32.55 -13.32 -3.09
CA SER A 35 32.51 -14.33 -2.04
C SER A 35 33.32 -13.89 -0.82
N ALA A 36 33.03 -14.47 0.35
CA ALA A 36 33.69 -14.09 1.60
C ALA A 36 35.22 -14.27 1.60
N ASP A 37 35.75 -15.15 0.73
CA ASP A 37 37.19 -15.38 0.55
C ASP A 37 37.80 -14.58 -0.61
N HIS A 38 37.02 -13.73 -1.28
CA HIS A 38 37.41 -12.91 -2.43
C HIS A 38 37.96 -13.70 -3.63
N ARG A 39 37.66 -15.01 -3.70
CA ARG A 39 38.09 -15.88 -4.80
C ARG A 39 37.08 -15.96 -5.92
N HIS A 40 35.83 -15.60 -5.65
CA HIS A 40 34.76 -15.59 -6.63
C HIS A 40 34.02 -14.27 -6.56
N ARG A 41 33.38 -13.90 -7.67
CA ARG A 41 32.46 -12.77 -7.71
C ARG A 41 31.30 -13.03 -8.63
N VAL A 42 30.19 -12.37 -8.38
CA VAL A 42 29.04 -12.28 -9.27
C VAL A 42 28.85 -10.82 -9.68
N THR A 43 28.70 -10.58 -10.97
CA THR A 43 28.21 -9.32 -11.51
C THR A 43 26.76 -9.53 -11.95
N VAL A 44 25.83 -8.82 -11.33
CA VAL A 44 24.43 -8.81 -11.74
C VAL A 44 24.19 -7.55 -12.56
N VAL A 45 23.76 -7.73 -13.81
CA VAL A 45 23.38 -6.66 -14.72
C VAL A 45 21.85 -6.65 -14.81
N PRO A 46 21.18 -5.58 -14.33
CA PRO A 46 19.74 -5.43 -14.49
C PRO A 46 19.30 -5.49 -15.94
N ARG A 47 18.03 -5.83 -16.16
CA ARG A 47 17.36 -5.52 -17.44
C ARG A 47 17.21 -4.01 -17.59
N GLU A 48 17.43 -3.48 -18.79
CA GLU A 48 17.17 -2.07 -19.05
C GLU A 48 15.67 -1.77 -19.00
N LEU A 49 15.34 -0.64 -18.39
CA LEU A 49 13.98 -0.09 -18.38
C LEU A 49 13.95 1.17 -19.24
N GLU A 50 12.84 1.40 -19.93
CA GLU A 50 12.59 2.70 -20.58
C GLU A 50 12.59 3.83 -19.54
N SER A 51 11.86 3.64 -18.45
CA SER A 51 11.91 4.48 -17.25
C SER A 51 11.21 3.76 -16.09
N ALA A 52 11.42 4.25 -14.86
CA ALA A 52 10.64 3.78 -13.71
C ALA A 52 9.13 4.06 -13.88
N LEU A 53 8.76 5.20 -14.50
CA LEU A 53 7.36 5.53 -14.73
C LEU A 53 6.70 4.58 -15.73
N ALA A 54 7.39 4.23 -16.82
CA ALA A 54 6.90 3.25 -17.79
C ALA A 54 6.70 1.88 -17.14
N PHE A 55 7.61 1.47 -16.25
CA PHE A 55 7.45 0.24 -15.47
C PHE A 55 6.14 0.22 -14.66
N PHE A 56 5.84 1.29 -13.93
CA PHE A 56 4.60 1.35 -13.14
C PHE A 56 3.35 1.43 -14.00
N ASP A 57 3.37 2.22 -15.06
CA ASP A 57 2.26 2.33 -16.00
C ASP A 57 1.94 0.98 -16.63
N ASP A 58 2.97 0.22 -17.03
CA ASP A 58 2.80 -1.14 -17.54
C ASP A 58 2.27 -2.11 -16.48
N LYS A 59 2.75 -2.05 -15.22
CA LYS A 59 2.21 -2.89 -14.13
C LYS A 59 0.74 -2.60 -13.86
N VAL A 60 0.32 -1.34 -13.88
CA VAL A 60 -1.10 -0.94 -13.75
C VAL A 60 -1.93 -1.47 -14.93
N LYS A 61 -1.36 -1.47 -16.13
CA LYS A 61 -2.00 -1.99 -17.35
C LYS A 61 -1.92 -3.51 -17.51
N GLY A 62 -1.18 -4.21 -16.65
CA GLY A 62 -0.91 -5.64 -16.77
C GLY A 62 -0.07 -6.02 -18.00
N THR A 63 0.80 -5.10 -18.46
CA THR A 63 1.70 -5.32 -19.60
C THR A 63 3.02 -5.90 -19.12
N GLU A 64 3.44 -7.02 -19.70
CA GLU A 64 4.69 -7.70 -19.35
C GLU A 64 5.58 -7.96 -20.59
N PRO A 65 6.92 -7.85 -20.47
CA PRO A 65 7.65 -7.43 -19.28
C PRO A 65 7.52 -5.92 -19.04
N ALA A 66 7.12 -5.53 -17.84
CA ALA A 66 6.83 -4.12 -17.53
C ALA A 66 8.07 -3.22 -17.72
N GLY A 67 7.86 -2.03 -18.28
CA GLY A 67 8.89 -1.03 -18.54
C GLY A 67 9.94 -1.46 -19.56
N GLN A 68 9.67 -2.51 -20.36
CA GLN A 68 10.62 -3.03 -21.35
C GLN A 68 10.95 -1.97 -22.40
N ARG A 69 12.24 -1.70 -22.55
CA ARG A 69 12.73 -0.84 -23.61
C ARG A 69 12.47 -1.49 -24.98
N ALA A 70 11.85 -0.73 -25.88
CA ALA A 70 11.58 -1.18 -27.24
C ALA A 70 12.87 -1.63 -27.96
N GLY A 71 12.85 -2.84 -28.51
CA GLY A 71 13.96 -3.43 -29.26
C GLY A 71 15.07 -4.06 -28.41
N ASP A 72 15.03 -3.94 -27.08
CA ASP A 72 15.99 -4.62 -26.22
C ASP A 72 15.64 -6.12 -26.10
N PRO A 73 16.56 -7.04 -26.49
CA PRO A 73 16.33 -8.47 -26.38
C PRO A 73 16.42 -9.00 -24.94
N GLN A 74 17.04 -8.27 -24.00
CA GLN A 74 17.18 -8.70 -22.61
C GLN A 74 15.85 -8.53 -21.87
N ARG A 75 15.26 -9.67 -21.47
CA ARG A 75 13.96 -9.72 -20.76
C ARG A 75 14.07 -10.03 -19.27
N SER A 76 15.28 -10.23 -18.76
CA SER A 76 15.56 -10.40 -17.35
C SER A 76 16.98 -9.93 -17.00
N PRO A 77 17.30 -9.66 -15.72
CA PRO A 77 18.66 -9.48 -15.25
C PRO A 77 19.54 -10.70 -15.58
N VAL A 78 20.82 -10.45 -15.78
CA VAL A 78 21.84 -11.47 -16.06
C VAL A 78 22.85 -11.51 -14.93
N ALA A 79 23.14 -12.70 -14.42
CA ALA A 79 24.27 -12.93 -13.52
C ALA A 79 25.46 -13.48 -14.31
N ARG A 80 26.65 -12.92 -14.04
CA ARG A 80 27.95 -13.38 -14.53
C ARG A 80 28.81 -13.75 -13.34
N VAL A 81 29.13 -15.03 -13.17
CA VAL A 81 29.97 -15.53 -12.07
C VAL A 81 31.38 -15.83 -12.57
N GLU A 82 32.37 -15.37 -11.81
CA GLU A 82 33.78 -15.47 -12.18
C GLU A 82 34.62 -15.97 -11.00
N ALA A 83 35.70 -16.69 -11.31
CA ALA A 83 36.72 -17.13 -10.36
C ALA A 83 38.02 -16.36 -10.58
N ARG A 84 38.73 -16.09 -9.49
CA ARG A 84 40.04 -15.44 -9.50
C ARG A 84 41.14 -16.50 -9.54
N ASP A 85 42.03 -16.40 -10.51
CA ASP A 85 43.20 -17.27 -10.58
C ASP A 85 44.37 -16.78 -9.69
N ALA A 86 45.47 -17.54 -9.69
CA ALA A 86 46.67 -17.22 -8.93
C ALA A 86 47.37 -15.93 -9.38
N SER A 87 47.10 -15.45 -10.60
CA SER A 87 47.62 -14.17 -11.12
C SER A 87 46.71 -12.98 -10.78
N GLY A 88 45.55 -13.25 -10.17
CA GLY A 88 44.55 -12.26 -9.83
C GLY A 88 43.57 -11.93 -10.95
N GLN A 89 43.64 -12.63 -12.09
CA GLN A 89 42.73 -12.47 -13.23
C GLN A 89 41.41 -13.21 -12.99
N TRP A 90 40.33 -12.63 -13.51
CA TRP A 90 38.97 -13.17 -13.41
C TRP A 90 38.63 -14.01 -14.64
N HIS A 91 38.16 -15.24 -14.41
CA HIS A 91 37.74 -16.18 -15.44
C HIS A 91 36.27 -16.50 -15.28
N LEU A 92 35.54 -16.50 -16.40
CA LEU A 92 34.12 -16.82 -16.42
C LEU A 92 33.89 -18.27 -15.99
N LEU A 93 33.04 -18.47 -14.99
CA LEU A 93 32.50 -19.79 -14.65
C LEU A 93 31.20 -20.03 -15.43
N TRP A 94 30.26 -19.09 -15.34
CA TRP A 94 28.99 -19.15 -16.05
C TRP A 94 28.34 -17.76 -16.15
N GLN A 95 27.41 -17.63 -17.10
CA GLN A 95 26.59 -16.43 -17.28
C GLN A 95 25.18 -16.83 -17.70
N MET A 96 24.16 -16.49 -16.91
CA MET A 96 22.78 -16.90 -17.13
C MET A 96 21.78 -15.79 -16.75
N PRO A 97 20.61 -15.75 -17.39
CA PRO A 97 19.49 -14.94 -16.93
C PRO A 97 19.01 -15.42 -15.54
N LEU A 98 18.66 -14.47 -14.68
CA LEU A 98 18.00 -14.72 -13.38
C LEU A 98 16.48 -14.69 -13.55
N VAL A 99 15.75 -15.30 -12.60
CA VAL A 99 14.28 -15.31 -12.60
C VAL A 99 13.65 -14.01 -12.11
N ASN A 100 14.43 -13.15 -11.44
CA ASN A 100 14.01 -11.81 -11.04
C ASN A 100 13.55 -10.99 -12.26
N ASP A 101 12.61 -10.06 -12.09
CA ASP A 101 12.04 -9.27 -13.21
C ASP A 101 13.07 -8.25 -13.76
N VAL A 102 13.52 -7.34 -12.89
CA VAL A 102 14.41 -6.23 -13.27
C VAL A 102 15.82 -6.44 -12.73
N ALA A 103 15.93 -6.66 -11.42
CA ALA A 103 17.15 -6.99 -10.71
C ALA A 103 16.79 -7.51 -9.32
N PRO A 104 17.59 -8.44 -8.76
CA PRO A 104 17.51 -8.75 -7.35
C PRO A 104 17.95 -7.55 -6.49
N VAL A 105 17.38 -7.41 -5.30
CA VAL A 105 17.77 -6.35 -4.35
C VAL A 105 19.19 -6.60 -3.84
N SER A 106 19.48 -7.85 -3.50
CA SER A 106 20.79 -8.31 -3.04
C SER A 106 21.07 -9.75 -3.45
N VAL A 107 22.33 -10.18 -3.34
CA VAL A 107 22.76 -11.55 -3.63
C VAL A 107 23.81 -12.03 -2.63
N LEU A 108 23.92 -13.34 -2.45
CA LEU A 108 25.00 -14.01 -1.72
C LEU A 108 25.64 -15.06 -2.61
N LEU A 109 26.97 -15.13 -2.60
CA LEU A 109 27.76 -16.08 -3.39
C LEU A 109 28.60 -16.96 -2.45
N ALA A 110 28.46 -18.28 -2.58
CA ALA A 110 29.26 -19.24 -1.83
C ALA A 110 30.76 -19.10 -2.15
N LYS A 111 31.62 -19.37 -1.18
CA LYS A 111 33.09 -19.30 -1.30
C LYS A 111 33.63 -20.16 -2.43
N ASP A 112 32.99 -21.28 -2.73
CA ASP A 112 33.36 -22.18 -3.83
C ASP A 112 32.52 -21.98 -5.10
N ALA A 113 31.72 -20.91 -5.15
CA ALA A 113 30.75 -20.60 -6.20
C ALA A 113 29.78 -21.74 -6.54
N LYS A 114 29.55 -22.69 -5.60
CA LYS A 114 28.58 -23.76 -5.82
C LYS A 114 27.13 -23.29 -5.82
N PHE A 115 26.87 -22.20 -5.10
CA PHE A 115 25.55 -21.61 -5.00
C PHE A 115 25.61 -20.09 -5.12
N LEU A 116 24.64 -19.56 -5.85
CA LEU A 116 24.25 -18.16 -5.83
C LEU A 116 22.84 -18.07 -5.25
N VAL A 117 22.62 -17.15 -4.32
CA VAL A 117 21.28 -16.86 -3.77
C VAL A 117 20.95 -15.41 -4.09
N THR A 118 19.76 -15.17 -4.63
CA THR A 118 19.23 -13.83 -4.91
C THR A 118 18.05 -13.54 -3.98
N PHE A 119 17.89 -12.28 -3.60
CA PHE A 119 16.82 -11.83 -2.72
C PHE A 119 16.02 -10.70 -3.35
N ASP A 120 14.70 -10.89 -3.35
CA ASP A 120 13.67 -9.92 -3.72
C ASP A 120 13.76 -9.40 -5.16
N ASN A 121 12.72 -8.70 -5.59
CA ASN A 121 12.74 -7.90 -6.81
C ASN A 121 12.83 -6.42 -6.49
N TRP A 122 13.58 -5.69 -7.32
CA TRP A 122 13.50 -4.23 -7.36
C TRP A 122 12.04 -3.77 -7.48
N HIS A 123 11.61 -2.85 -6.60
CA HIS A 123 10.23 -2.36 -6.43
C HIS A 123 9.14 -3.34 -5.96
N SER A 124 9.48 -4.57 -5.57
CA SER A 124 8.49 -5.55 -5.08
C SER A 124 9.09 -6.47 -4.02
N MET A 125 9.75 -5.87 -3.03
CA MET A 125 10.40 -6.62 -1.96
C MET A 125 9.35 -7.40 -1.14
N GLY A 126 9.61 -8.68 -0.89
CA GLY A 126 8.72 -9.59 -0.18
C GLY A 126 7.46 -10.01 -0.94
N TYR A 127 7.40 -9.77 -2.25
CA TYR A 127 6.32 -10.20 -3.14
C TYR A 127 6.86 -11.08 -4.28
N GLY A 128 6.00 -11.97 -4.78
CA GLY A 128 6.36 -12.92 -5.84
C GLY A 128 6.83 -14.27 -5.29
N ASP A 129 7.09 -15.20 -6.21
CA ASP A 129 7.59 -16.54 -5.89
C ASP A 129 9.12 -16.64 -5.97
N ASP A 130 9.80 -15.51 -6.10
CA ASP A 130 11.24 -15.33 -6.24
C ASP A 130 11.81 -14.34 -5.22
N VAL A 131 11.16 -14.24 -4.05
CA VAL A 131 11.68 -13.53 -2.87
C VAL A 131 13.04 -14.11 -2.46
N VAL A 132 13.19 -15.43 -2.55
CA VAL A 132 14.49 -16.10 -2.50
C VAL A 132 14.60 -17.03 -3.70
N ALA A 133 15.67 -16.88 -4.50
CA ALA A 133 15.98 -17.84 -5.56
C ALA A 133 17.41 -18.36 -5.40
N ILE A 134 17.57 -19.68 -5.57
CA ILE A 134 18.82 -20.41 -5.37
C ILE A 134 19.23 -21.01 -6.70
N TYR A 135 20.49 -20.82 -7.08
CA TYR A 135 21.08 -21.32 -8.31
C TYR A 135 22.28 -22.19 -7.99
N ASP A 136 22.51 -23.22 -8.80
CA ASP A 136 23.67 -24.11 -8.70
C ASP A 136 24.92 -23.53 -9.40
N HIS A 137 25.99 -24.32 -9.39
CA HIS A 137 27.28 -23.97 -10.00
C HIS A 137 27.27 -23.88 -11.53
N GLN A 138 26.19 -24.26 -12.21
CA GLN A 138 25.98 -24.02 -13.64
C GLN A 138 25.08 -22.81 -13.90
N GLY A 139 24.53 -22.20 -12.85
CA GLY A 139 23.53 -21.15 -12.96
C GLY A 139 22.12 -21.69 -13.23
N HIS A 140 21.86 -22.99 -13.05
CA HIS A 140 20.50 -23.50 -13.10
C HIS A 140 19.75 -23.17 -11.81
N LEU A 141 18.47 -22.82 -11.95
CA LEU A 141 17.60 -22.60 -10.79
C LEU A 141 17.38 -23.92 -10.05
N VAL A 142 17.78 -23.97 -8.78
CA VAL A 142 17.48 -25.06 -7.84
C VAL A 142 16.07 -24.89 -7.28
N ARG A 143 15.76 -23.68 -6.79
CA ARG A 143 14.48 -23.36 -6.16
C ARG A 143 14.22 -21.86 -6.22
N LYS A 144 12.95 -21.49 -6.35
CA LYS A 144 12.44 -20.15 -6.03
C LYS A 144 11.34 -20.28 -4.97
N LEU A 145 11.28 -19.33 -4.05
CA LEU A 145 10.41 -19.34 -2.88
C LEU A 145 9.80 -17.93 -2.69
N GLY A 146 8.48 -17.90 -2.48
CA GLY A 146 7.80 -16.74 -1.91
C GLY A 146 7.92 -16.72 -0.38
N LEU A 147 7.45 -15.66 0.27
CA LEU A 147 7.45 -15.59 1.73
C LEU A 147 6.57 -16.66 2.37
N GLU A 148 5.46 -16.99 1.74
CA GLU A 148 4.49 -17.98 2.19
C GLU A 148 5.03 -19.43 2.10
N ASP A 149 6.09 -19.66 1.32
CA ASP A 149 6.83 -20.94 1.31
C ASP A 149 7.81 -21.06 2.49
N ILE A 150 8.18 -19.93 3.11
CA ILE A 150 9.22 -19.83 4.15
C ILE A 150 8.60 -19.62 5.53
N LEU A 151 7.50 -18.86 5.60
CA LEU A 151 6.87 -18.37 6.82
C LEU A 151 5.37 -18.70 6.85
N PRO A 152 4.79 -18.96 8.04
CA PRO A 152 3.35 -19.09 8.19
C PRO A 152 2.59 -17.83 7.77
N GLU A 153 1.37 -17.97 7.25
CA GLU A 153 0.52 -16.85 6.77
C GLU A 153 0.36 -15.73 7.81
N ALA A 154 0.07 -16.10 9.07
CA ALA A 154 -0.05 -15.14 10.18
C ALA A 154 1.24 -14.33 10.40
N TYR A 155 2.40 -14.92 10.12
CA TYR A 155 3.67 -14.22 10.21
C TYR A 155 3.81 -13.21 9.08
N VAL A 156 3.54 -13.63 7.84
CA VAL A 156 3.62 -12.80 6.63
C VAL A 156 2.69 -11.58 6.71
N ASN A 157 1.45 -11.78 7.19
CA ASN A 157 0.46 -10.71 7.35
C ASN A 157 0.89 -9.60 8.30
N HIS A 158 1.82 -9.90 9.21
CA HIS A 158 2.28 -8.99 10.25
C HIS A 158 3.74 -8.55 10.10
N LEU A 159 4.34 -8.78 8.93
CA LEU A 159 5.59 -8.13 8.56
C LEU A 159 5.37 -6.64 8.28
N PRO A 160 6.34 -5.76 8.60
CA PRO A 160 6.25 -4.36 8.25
C PRO A 160 6.12 -4.19 6.74
N ARG A 161 5.30 -3.23 6.31
CA ARG A 161 5.05 -2.98 4.89
C ARG A 161 4.97 -1.50 4.57
N SER A 162 5.48 -1.18 3.39
CA SER A 162 5.24 0.07 2.70
C SER A 162 4.10 -0.13 1.69
N VAL A 163 3.84 0.87 0.85
CA VAL A 163 2.89 0.79 -0.27
C VAL A 163 3.30 -0.29 -1.28
N SER A 164 4.60 -0.51 -1.47
CA SER A 164 5.16 -1.35 -2.53
C SER A 164 5.99 -2.55 -2.06
N SER A 165 6.27 -2.67 -0.75
CA SER A 165 7.17 -3.68 -0.21
C SER A 165 6.66 -4.27 1.10
N ARG A 166 6.92 -5.56 1.30
CA ARG A 166 6.96 -6.20 2.62
C ARG A 166 8.42 -6.26 3.06
N TRP A 167 8.74 -5.51 4.11
CA TRP A 167 10.05 -5.50 4.74
C TRP A 167 10.18 -6.74 5.60
N TRP A 168 10.63 -7.85 4.99
CA TRP A 168 10.57 -9.16 5.61
C TRP A 168 11.85 -9.56 6.34
N GLY A 169 13.01 -9.02 5.95
CA GLY A 169 14.28 -9.39 6.52
C GLY A 169 15.43 -8.49 6.09
N ARG A 170 16.61 -8.76 6.63
CA ARG A 170 17.88 -8.10 6.29
C ARG A 170 19.06 -9.01 6.61
N ASP A 171 20.29 -8.56 6.35
CA ASP A 171 21.52 -9.18 6.87
C ASP A 171 21.59 -10.72 6.73
N HIS A 172 21.09 -11.24 5.60
CA HIS A 172 21.10 -12.66 5.30
C HIS A 172 22.53 -13.17 5.12
N ALA A 173 22.79 -14.41 5.52
CA ALA A 173 24.14 -14.96 5.48
C ALA A 173 24.17 -16.41 5.02
N LEU A 174 25.25 -16.79 4.34
CA LEU A 174 25.57 -18.18 4.12
C LEU A 174 26.17 -18.77 5.40
N VAL A 175 25.71 -19.97 5.77
CA VAL A 175 26.09 -20.67 7.01
C VAL A 175 26.38 -22.15 6.73
N ASP A 176 26.91 -22.83 7.74
CA ASP A 176 27.20 -24.27 7.70
C ASP A 176 28.14 -24.68 6.54
N GLU A 177 29.20 -23.89 6.35
CA GLU A 177 30.14 -23.96 5.22
C GLU A 177 29.46 -23.78 3.86
N ASP A 178 28.64 -22.72 3.76
CA ASP A 178 27.87 -22.35 2.57
C ASP A 178 26.97 -23.47 2.03
N ARG A 179 26.43 -24.31 2.93
CA ARG A 179 25.44 -25.36 2.59
C ARG A 179 24.01 -24.96 2.92
N ALA A 180 23.84 -23.88 3.68
CA ALA A 180 22.57 -23.29 4.02
C ALA A 180 22.65 -21.77 3.93
N VAL A 181 21.50 -21.13 3.75
CA VAL A 181 21.33 -19.69 3.95
C VAL A 181 20.51 -19.48 5.20
N GLU A 182 20.98 -18.60 6.08
CA GLU A 182 20.25 -18.09 7.24
C GLU A 182 19.63 -16.73 6.91
N LEU A 183 18.31 -16.71 6.89
CA LEU A 183 17.46 -15.55 6.66
C LEU A 183 17.19 -14.89 8.02
N GLN A 184 17.62 -13.65 8.20
CA GLN A 184 17.26 -12.86 9.38
C GLN A 184 15.91 -12.18 9.12
N VAL A 185 14.84 -12.89 9.46
CA VAL A 185 13.45 -12.44 9.25
C VAL A 185 13.04 -11.49 10.36
N LEU A 186 12.40 -10.36 10.05
CA LEU A 186 11.97 -9.40 11.07
C LEU A 186 10.86 -9.96 11.96
N GLU A 187 10.88 -9.62 13.25
CA GLU A 187 9.81 -10.00 14.18
C GLU A 187 8.46 -9.36 13.77
N PRO A 188 7.32 -10.07 13.90
CA PRO A 188 6.00 -9.55 13.55
C PRO A 188 5.59 -8.33 14.38
N GLY A 189 4.98 -7.34 13.72
CA GLY A 189 4.56 -6.08 14.33
C GLY A 189 5.70 -5.10 14.60
N SER A 190 6.84 -5.27 13.92
CA SER A 190 7.94 -4.32 13.96
C SER A 190 7.69 -3.09 13.08
N ASP A 191 8.26 -1.94 13.45
CA ASP A 191 8.19 -0.72 12.64
C ASP A 191 9.28 -0.65 11.56
N ILE A 192 8.96 0.01 10.45
CA ILE A 192 9.92 0.36 9.40
C ILE A 192 10.91 1.41 9.96
N GLY A 193 12.21 1.10 9.94
CA GLY A 193 13.26 2.02 10.40
C GLY A 193 13.57 1.98 11.90
N GLY A 194 12.85 1.19 12.68
CA GLY A 194 13.14 0.96 14.11
C GLY A 194 14.37 0.06 14.34
N LYS A 195 14.74 -0.13 15.62
CA LYS A 195 15.69 -1.19 16.02
C LYS A 195 14.99 -2.54 15.89
N THR A 196 14.90 -3.05 14.66
CA THR A 196 14.15 -4.26 14.39
C THR A 196 14.91 -5.50 14.82
N LYS A 197 14.26 -6.36 15.60
CA LYS A 197 14.81 -7.68 15.94
C LYS A 197 14.54 -8.64 14.79
N THR A 198 15.46 -9.55 14.59
CA THR A 198 15.34 -10.62 13.61
C THR A 198 15.33 -11.97 14.30
N VAL A 199 14.70 -12.94 13.64
CA VAL A 199 14.72 -14.35 13.99
C VAL A 199 15.30 -15.13 12.82
N PRO A 200 16.28 -16.01 13.06
CA PRO A 200 16.90 -16.78 12.00
C PRO A 200 15.94 -17.88 11.50
N VAL A 201 15.81 -17.96 10.17
CA VAL A 201 15.13 -19.04 9.44
C VAL A 201 16.12 -19.59 8.42
N ARG A 202 16.23 -20.91 8.28
CA ARG A 202 17.26 -21.51 7.42
C ARG A 202 16.69 -22.28 6.25
N LEU A 203 17.32 -22.13 5.09
CA LEU A 203 17.05 -22.93 3.91
C LEU A 203 18.30 -23.73 3.55
N ARG A 204 18.14 -25.00 3.21
CA ARG A 204 19.22 -25.82 2.66
C ARG A 204 19.43 -25.45 1.19
N LEU A 205 20.66 -25.17 0.77
CA LEU A 205 20.92 -24.71 -0.60
C LEU A 205 20.81 -25.80 -1.65
N ALA A 206 21.03 -27.06 -1.29
CA ALA A 206 21.00 -28.19 -2.22
C ALA A 206 19.64 -28.41 -2.89
N ASP A 207 18.54 -28.04 -2.22
CA ASP A 207 17.16 -28.24 -2.71
C ASP A 207 16.19 -27.11 -2.33
N GLY A 208 16.66 -26.08 -1.63
CA GLY A 208 15.85 -24.98 -1.13
C GLY A 208 14.88 -25.37 -0.01
N ALA A 209 15.04 -26.54 0.61
CA ALA A 209 14.12 -26.98 1.66
C ALA A 209 14.28 -26.13 2.94
N LEU A 210 13.13 -25.72 3.49
CA LEU A 210 13.07 -25.08 4.80
C LEU A 210 13.53 -26.06 5.88
N ILE A 211 14.51 -25.64 6.67
CA ILE A 211 14.89 -26.31 7.91
C ILE A 211 13.92 -25.77 8.98
N PRO A 212 13.10 -26.61 9.62
CA PRO A 212 12.07 -26.15 10.56
C PRO A 212 12.66 -25.18 11.61
N PRO A 213 12.19 -23.92 11.64
CA PRO A 213 12.66 -22.97 12.62
C PRO A 213 12.33 -23.45 14.04
N SER A 214 13.23 -23.21 14.98
CA SER A 214 13.10 -23.69 16.36
C SER A 214 13.77 -22.75 17.36
N GLY A 215 13.50 -22.98 18.64
CA GLY A 215 14.08 -22.22 19.75
C GLY A 215 13.23 -21.04 20.20
N ALA A 216 13.59 -20.51 21.36
CA ALA A 216 12.76 -19.55 22.11
C ALA A 216 12.48 -18.24 21.33
N ALA A 217 13.41 -17.78 20.50
CA ALA A 217 13.20 -16.58 19.69
C ALA A 217 12.11 -16.79 18.62
N TRP A 218 12.17 -17.92 17.92
CA TRP A 218 11.15 -18.29 16.93
C TRP A 218 9.79 -18.54 17.56
N GLU A 219 9.72 -19.33 18.63
CA GLU A 219 8.47 -19.61 19.34
C GLU A 219 7.79 -18.32 19.83
N LYS A 220 8.58 -17.39 20.36
CA LYS A 220 8.08 -16.08 20.79
C LYS A 220 7.56 -15.24 19.63
N ALA A 221 8.31 -15.17 18.52
CA ALA A 221 7.90 -14.40 17.34
C ALA A 221 6.64 -14.99 16.69
N LEU A 222 6.55 -16.32 16.59
CA LEU A 222 5.36 -16.99 16.07
C LEU A 222 4.14 -16.79 16.97
N ALA A 223 4.30 -16.91 18.30
CA ALA A 223 3.22 -16.62 19.25
C ALA A 223 2.73 -15.17 19.12
N ARG A 224 3.66 -14.22 18.89
CA ARG A 224 3.32 -12.82 18.63
C ARG A 224 2.52 -12.63 17.33
N ALA A 225 2.95 -13.26 16.23
CA ALA A 225 2.20 -13.25 14.96
C ALA A 225 0.77 -13.78 15.15
N LEU A 226 0.61 -14.92 15.84
CA LEU A 226 -0.71 -15.51 16.07
C LEU A 226 -1.61 -14.63 16.94
N GLN A 227 -1.05 -13.95 17.94
CA GLN A 227 -1.81 -12.99 18.75
C GLN A 227 -2.28 -11.78 17.92
N LEU A 228 -1.41 -11.24 17.09
CA LEU A 228 -1.74 -10.15 16.18
C LEU A 228 -2.82 -10.56 15.18
N GLU A 229 -2.71 -11.76 14.61
CA GLU A 229 -3.68 -12.27 13.63
C GLU A 229 -5.04 -12.51 14.28
N ALA A 230 -5.08 -13.05 15.50
CA ALA A 230 -6.32 -13.20 16.26
C ALA A 230 -6.98 -11.83 16.54
N THR A 231 -6.18 -10.80 16.84
CA THR A 231 -6.68 -9.42 17.05
C THR A 231 -7.25 -8.85 15.76
N ARG A 232 -6.55 -9.03 14.64
CA ARG A 232 -6.95 -8.59 13.31
C ARG A 232 -8.24 -9.27 12.85
N GLN A 233 -8.36 -10.57 13.07
CA GLN A 233 -9.55 -11.34 12.74
C GLN A 233 -10.75 -10.92 13.60
N ALA A 234 -10.56 -10.68 14.90
CA ALA A 234 -11.63 -10.17 15.76
C ALA A 234 -12.10 -8.76 15.34
N ALA A 235 -11.18 -7.88 14.92
CA ALA A 235 -11.53 -6.57 14.37
C ALA A 235 -12.32 -6.69 13.08
N TRP A 236 -11.92 -7.59 12.17
CA TRP A 236 -12.66 -7.88 10.96
C TRP A 236 -14.06 -8.43 11.26
N ASP A 237 -14.18 -9.36 12.21
CA ASP A 237 -15.47 -9.89 12.64
C ASP A 237 -16.40 -8.78 13.13
N LYS A 238 -15.88 -7.81 13.89
CA LYS A 238 -16.64 -6.64 14.32
C LYS A 238 -17.15 -5.81 13.14
N VAL A 239 -16.28 -5.49 12.17
CA VAL A 239 -16.67 -4.75 10.95
C VAL A 239 -17.75 -5.51 10.16
N ARG A 240 -17.62 -6.85 10.05
CA ARG A 240 -18.64 -7.68 9.39
C ARG A 240 -19.98 -7.65 10.11
N GLN A 241 -19.98 -7.76 11.43
CA GLN A 241 -21.20 -7.70 12.22
C GLN A 241 -21.87 -6.33 12.14
N GLU A 242 -21.08 -5.26 12.17
CA GLU A 242 -21.57 -3.90 11.97
C GLU A 242 -22.21 -3.74 10.59
N ARG A 243 -21.55 -4.23 9.52
CA ARG A 243 -22.05 -4.15 8.14
C ARG A 243 -23.45 -4.74 7.98
N ILE A 244 -23.75 -5.86 8.63
CA ILE A 244 -25.05 -6.53 8.55
C ILE A 244 -26.07 -6.04 9.59
N SER A 245 -25.68 -5.11 10.46
CA SER A 245 -26.56 -4.48 11.44
C SER A 245 -27.07 -3.13 10.94
N PRO A 246 -28.26 -2.65 11.37
CA PRO A 246 -28.67 -1.28 11.13
C PRO A 246 -27.64 -0.29 11.69
N LEU A 247 -27.29 0.74 10.91
CA LEU A 247 -26.25 1.72 11.25
C LEU A 247 -26.88 3.01 11.77
N SER A 248 -26.71 3.29 13.05
CA SER A 248 -27.17 4.54 13.67
C SER A 248 -26.12 5.64 13.57
N ALA A 249 -26.54 6.88 13.35
CA ALA A 249 -25.65 8.03 13.45
C ALA A 249 -25.11 8.16 14.90
N PRO A 250 -23.87 8.64 15.09
CA PRO A 250 -23.32 8.87 16.42
C PRO A 250 -24.18 9.85 17.23
N ALA A 251 -24.40 9.55 18.51
CA ALA A 251 -25.15 10.42 19.41
C ALA A 251 -24.29 11.56 20.01
N THR A 252 -22.97 11.54 19.75
CA THR A 252 -22.00 12.50 20.28
C THR A 252 -21.55 13.48 19.20
N ASN A 253 -20.87 14.55 19.62
CA ASN A 253 -20.23 15.50 18.71
C ASN A 253 -18.83 15.06 18.27
N ASP A 254 -18.40 13.83 18.63
CA ASP A 254 -17.07 13.32 18.34
C ASP A 254 -16.86 13.15 16.83
N THR A 255 -16.00 14.00 16.27
CA THR A 255 -15.71 14.01 14.84
C THR A 255 -15.12 12.68 14.36
N HIS A 256 -14.38 11.95 15.18
CA HIS A 256 -13.87 10.61 14.81
C HIS A 256 -15.00 9.60 14.65
N ALA A 257 -15.93 9.56 15.59
CA ALA A 257 -17.13 8.70 15.48
C ALA A 257 -17.95 9.03 14.22
N TRP A 258 -18.07 10.30 13.85
CA TRP A 258 -18.76 10.72 12.62
C TRP A 258 -17.99 10.37 11.34
N ARG A 259 -16.65 10.34 11.36
CA ARG A 259 -15.84 9.85 10.23
C ARG A 259 -16.00 8.36 10.03
N HIS A 260 -15.93 7.58 11.12
CA HIS A 260 -16.20 6.15 11.05
C HIS A 260 -17.60 5.86 10.49
N TYR A 261 -18.62 6.56 10.99
CA TYR A 261 -19.99 6.47 10.46
C TYR A 261 -20.06 6.83 8.97
N LEU A 262 -19.38 7.91 8.54
CA LEU A 262 -19.32 8.33 7.14
C LEU A 262 -18.73 7.24 6.24
N PHE A 263 -17.63 6.60 6.63
CA PHE A 263 -17.02 5.54 5.83
C PHE A 263 -17.96 4.34 5.67
N GLU A 264 -18.57 3.89 6.77
CA GLU A 264 -19.47 2.74 6.74
C GLU A 264 -20.74 3.03 5.93
N ILE A 265 -21.39 4.19 6.12
CA ILE A 265 -22.60 4.54 5.35
C ILE A 265 -22.30 4.80 3.88
N ARG A 266 -21.15 5.42 3.55
CA ARG A 266 -20.70 5.62 2.18
C ARG A 266 -20.63 4.29 1.44
N ASP A 267 -19.97 3.30 2.04
CA ASP A 267 -19.81 1.99 1.42
C ASP A 267 -21.15 1.24 1.26
N ARG A 268 -22.13 1.49 2.15
CA ARG A 268 -23.50 0.94 1.99
C ARG A 268 -24.28 1.61 0.86
N ILE A 269 -24.08 2.91 0.65
CA ILE A 269 -24.73 3.69 -0.41
C ILE A 269 -24.11 3.41 -1.78
N ALA A 270 -22.78 3.44 -1.87
CA ALA A 270 -22.03 3.18 -3.10
C ALA A 270 -22.16 1.73 -3.56
N GLY A 271 -22.19 0.79 -2.61
CA GLY A 271 -22.06 -0.64 -2.92
C GLY A 271 -20.75 -0.90 -3.69
N ASP A 272 -20.84 -1.63 -4.81
CA ASP A 272 -19.69 -1.99 -5.65
C ASP A 272 -19.41 -0.96 -6.76
N ARG A 273 -20.14 0.16 -6.80
CA ARG A 273 -20.19 1.03 -7.97
C ARG A 273 -20.00 2.48 -7.55
N GLU A 274 -18.82 2.99 -7.89
CA GLU A 274 -18.39 4.40 -7.90
C GLU A 274 -17.71 4.91 -6.61
N LEU A 275 -16.62 5.66 -6.80
CA LEU A 275 -15.91 6.35 -5.73
C LEU A 275 -16.75 7.56 -5.31
N ILE A 276 -17.18 7.58 -4.05
CA ILE A 276 -17.91 8.72 -3.48
C ILE A 276 -16.95 9.46 -2.54
N GLY A 277 -16.64 10.72 -2.85
CA GLY A 277 -15.88 11.59 -1.94
C GLY A 277 -16.68 11.85 -0.67
N GLY A 278 -16.02 11.87 0.50
CA GLY A 278 -16.69 12.01 1.79
C GLY A 278 -16.12 13.14 2.64
N MET A 279 -16.98 13.97 3.23
CA MET A 279 -16.56 15.01 4.18
C MET A 279 -17.44 15.05 5.43
N VAL A 280 -16.81 15.28 6.59
CA VAL A 280 -17.48 15.50 7.88
C VAL A 280 -17.22 16.93 8.34
N LEU A 281 -18.25 17.75 8.54
CA LEU A 281 -18.06 19.03 9.23
C LEU A 281 -17.97 18.78 10.74
N ALA A 282 -16.85 19.12 11.37
CA ALA A 282 -16.73 19.00 12.82
C ALA A 282 -17.69 19.96 13.58
N ALA A 283 -18.11 19.56 14.78
CA ALA A 283 -18.87 20.45 15.66
C ALA A 283 -18.03 21.65 16.13
N PRO A 284 -18.65 22.78 16.50
CA PRO A 284 -17.93 23.91 17.06
C PRO A 284 -17.09 23.52 18.28
N GLY A 285 -15.79 23.81 18.24
CA GLY A 285 -14.85 23.51 19.33
C GLY A 285 -14.20 22.12 19.28
N GLU A 286 -14.65 21.25 18.39
CA GLU A 286 -14.03 19.93 18.16
C GLU A 286 -12.84 20.01 17.19
N ASP A 287 -12.02 18.96 17.18
CA ASP A 287 -10.97 18.82 16.17
C ASP A 287 -11.61 18.72 14.77
N LYS A 288 -11.29 19.70 13.93
CA LYS A 288 -11.75 19.78 12.54
C LYS A 288 -11.14 18.67 11.68
N GLY A 289 -9.97 18.17 12.08
CA GLY A 289 -9.04 17.43 11.23
C GLY A 289 -8.98 18.01 9.82
N TRP A 290 -9.42 17.23 8.83
CA TRP A 290 -9.22 17.53 7.40
C TRP A 290 -10.32 18.39 6.75
N HIS A 291 -11.45 18.59 7.42
CA HIS A 291 -12.63 19.20 6.79
C HIS A 291 -13.22 20.30 7.68
N ASP A 292 -12.99 21.54 7.29
CA ASP A 292 -13.69 22.68 7.86
C ASP A 292 -14.76 23.21 6.90
N ALA A 293 -15.47 24.26 7.33
CA ALA A 293 -16.52 24.86 6.54
C ALA A 293 -16.00 25.45 5.21
N ASP A 294 -14.75 25.89 5.17
CA ASP A 294 -14.14 26.46 3.97
C ASP A 294 -13.77 25.37 2.97
N ALA A 295 -13.25 24.23 3.43
CA ALA A 295 -12.98 23.06 2.60
C ALA A 295 -14.27 22.50 1.97
N ILE A 296 -15.34 22.36 2.77
CA ILE A 296 -16.64 21.89 2.28
C ILE A 296 -17.23 22.86 1.25
N ARG A 297 -17.19 24.17 1.54
CA ARG A 297 -17.65 25.19 0.60
C ARG A 297 -16.84 25.17 -0.70
N SER A 298 -15.52 25.12 -0.60
CA SER A 298 -14.59 25.08 -1.75
C SER A 298 -14.86 23.89 -2.66
N THR A 299 -15.23 22.73 -2.10
CA THR A 299 -15.59 21.53 -2.89
C THR A 299 -16.75 21.80 -3.86
N ILE A 300 -17.75 22.57 -3.43
CA ILE A 300 -18.89 22.94 -4.27
C ILE A 300 -18.52 24.10 -5.21
N GLU A 301 -17.77 25.09 -4.72
CA GLU A 301 -17.39 26.27 -5.50
C GLU A 301 -16.34 26.00 -6.58
N SER A 302 -15.50 24.99 -6.41
CA SER A 302 -14.47 24.61 -7.38
C SER A 302 -14.94 23.55 -8.38
N TYR A 303 -16.13 22.99 -8.22
CA TYR A 303 -16.67 21.99 -9.13
C TYR A 303 -16.78 22.55 -10.55
N ASP A 304 -16.25 21.79 -11.52
CA ASP A 304 -16.36 22.05 -12.95
C ASP A 304 -16.88 20.79 -13.66
N ALA A 305 -18.10 20.90 -14.21
CA ALA A 305 -18.74 19.80 -14.93
C ALA A 305 -17.96 19.36 -16.18
N ALA A 306 -17.11 20.22 -16.75
CA ALA A 306 -16.29 19.91 -17.91
C ALA A 306 -14.96 19.23 -17.55
N SER A 307 -14.57 19.25 -16.28
CA SER A 307 -13.32 18.64 -15.82
C SER A 307 -13.49 17.14 -15.60
N GLU A 308 -12.62 16.35 -16.24
CA GLU A 308 -12.52 14.90 -15.96
C GLU A 308 -11.97 14.60 -14.57
N PHE A 309 -11.34 15.59 -13.91
CA PHE A 309 -10.77 15.48 -12.57
C PHE A 309 -11.74 15.87 -11.46
N SER A 310 -12.94 16.36 -11.80
CA SER A 310 -13.92 16.75 -10.79
C SER A 310 -14.75 15.54 -10.36
N ASP A 311 -14.61 15.17 -9.09
CA ASP A 311 -15.46 14.15 -8.47
C ASP A 311 -16.93 14.54 -8.56
N LYS A 312 -17.74 13.65 -9.12
CA LYS A 312 -19.16 13.90 -9.41
C LYS A 312 -20.06 13.53 -8.23
N HIS A 313 -19.57 12.73 -7.28
CA HIS A 313 -20.35 12.20 -6.17
C HIS A 313 -19.70 12.51 -4.83
N TRP A 314 -20.45 13.25 -4.01
CA TRP A 314 -20.02 13.64 -2.68
C TRP A 314 -21.05 13.25 -1.62
N ILE A 315 -20.56 12.79 -0.48
CA ILE A 315 -21.35 12.55 0.72
C ILE A 315 -20.88 13.46 1.85
N PHE A 316 -21.82 14.18 2.46
CA PHE A 316 -21.55 15.09 3.57
C PHE A 316 -22.35 14.71 4.79
N THR A 317 -21.72 14.74 5.95
CA THR A 317 -22.37 14.50 7.25
C THR A 317 -21.79 15.40 8.34
N SER A 318 -22.52 15.57 9.44
CA SER A 318 -22.08 16.39 10.57
C SER A 318 -22.85 16.06 11.85
N PRO A 319 -22.21 16.12 13.04
CA PRO A 319 -22.92 16.23 14.32
C PRO A 319 -23.88 17.42 14.39
N THR A 320 -23.60 18.47 13.61
CA THR A 320 -24.39 19.70 13.50
C THR A 320 -24.97 19.83 12.09
N SER A 321 -26.03 19.05 11.85
CA SER A 321 -26.74 18.97 10.56
C SER A 321 -27.11 20.35 9.98
N ASP A 322 -27.61 21.25 10.82
CA ASP A 322 -28.01 22.61 10.46
C ASP A 322 -26.81 23.47 10.04
N ALA A 323 -25.69 23.38 10.77
CA ALA A 323 -24.46 24.10 10.43
C ALA A 323 -23.91 23.63 9.07
N LEU A 324 -23.86 22.32 8.83
CA LEU A 324 -23.44 21.76 7.55
C LEU A 324 -24.36 22.21 6.42
N ALA A 325 -25.67 22.12 6.62
CA ALA A 325 -26.64 22.51 5.61
C ALA A 325 -26.54 24.02 5.30
N ASN A 326 -26.27 24.87 6.28
CA ASN A 326 -26.05 26.30 6.05
C ASN A 326 -24.81 26.57 5.17
N VAL A 327 -23.70 25.84 5.41
CA VAL A 327 -22.48 25.95 4.61
C VAL A 327 -22.75 25.53 3.15
N LEU A 328 -23.34 24.35 2.96
CA LEU A 328 -23.66 23.82 1.63
C LEU A 328 -24.69 24.67 0.90
N ALA A 329 -25.76 25.12 1.57
CA ALA A 329 -26.79 25.98 0.96
C ALA A 329 -26.20 27.31 0.48
N LYS A 330 -25.30 27.91 1.26
CA LYS A 330 -24.61 29.14 0.87
C LYS A 330 -23.73 28.91 -0.37
N ALA A 331 -22.99 27.81 -0.41
CA ALA A 331 -22.16 27.44 -1.54
C ALA A 331 -23.00 27.21 -2.81
N LEU A 332 -24.08 26.44 -2.71
CA LEU A 332 -25.02 26.15 -3.81
C LEU A 332 -25.65 27.43 -4.36
N ARG A 333 -26.14 28.33 -3.50
CA ARG A 333 -26.77 29.60 -3.93
C ARG A 333 -25.80 30.57 -4.61
N ALA A 334 -24.50 30.44 -4.34
CA ALA A 334 -23.48 31.24 -5.00
C ALA A 334 -23.15 30.76 -6.43
N ARG A 335 -23.69 29.61 -6.85
CA ARG A 335 -23.42 29.03 -8.17
C ARG A 335 -24.37 29.55 -9.24
N GLU A 336 -23.83 29.68 -10.45
CA GLU A 336 -24.60 30.03 -11.63
C GLU A 336 -25.55 28.89 -12.03
N ALA A 337 -26.62 29.26 -12.74
CA ALA A 337 -27.62 28.29 -13.17
C ALA A 337 -27.00 27.20 -14.07
N GLY A 338 -27.28 25.93 -13.78
CA GLY A 338 -26.74 24.79 -14.51
C GLY A 338 -25.23 24.50 -14.33
N SER A 339 -24.49 25.31 -13.56
CA SER A 339 -23.04 25.15 -13.40
C SER A 339 -22.61 23.94 -12.58
N LEU A 340 -23.54 23.28 -11.88
CA LEU A 340 -23.30 22.06 -11.10
C LEU A 340 -23.99 20.84 -11.73
N LYS A 341 -24.19 20.86 -13.05
CA LYS A 341 -24.73 19.71 -13.78
C LYS A 341 -23.92 18.45 -13.47
N ASP A 342 -24.62 17.33 -13.30
CA ASP A 342 -24.07 15.99 -13.01
C ASP A 342 -23.42 15.81 -11.62
N LEU A 343 -23.29 16.88 -10.83
CA LEU A 343 -22.93 16.79 -9.42
C LEU A 343 -24.08 16.13 -8.63
N ARG A 344 -23.77 15.05 -7.92
CA ARG A 344 -24.70 14.43 -6.96
C ARG A 344 -24.15 14.56 -5.55
N ILE A 345 -24.99 15.07 -4.66
CA ILE A 345 -24.67 15.29 -3.26
C ILE A 345 -25.59 14.41 -2.44
N VAL A 346 -25.01 13.52 -1.63
CA VAL A 346 -25.70 12.83 -0.55
C VAL A 346 -25.51 13.64 0.72
N PHE A 347 -26.59 14.20 1.24
CA PHE A 347 -26.59 14.89 2.53
C PHE A 347 -27.14 13.95 3.61
N ILE A 348 -26.33 13.66 4.62
CA ILE A 348 -26.75 12.91 5.80
C ILE A 348 -27.00 13.90 6.94
N GLY A 349 -28.26 14.02 7.34
CA GLY A 349 -28.67 14.99 8.35
C GLY A 349 -30.17 14.94 8.60
N LYS A 350 -30.71 15.97 9.23
CA LYS A 350 -32.15 16.09 9.49
C LYS A 350 -32.90 16.36 8.19
N PRO A 351 -34.10 15.78 7.96
CA PRO A 351 -34.87 16.00 6.74
C PRO A 351 -35.16 17.48 6.43
N ALA A 352 -35.42 18.30 7.44
CA ALA A 352 -35.67 19.74 7.27
C ALA A 352 -34.44 20.50 6.73
N ASP A 353 -33.25 20.14 7.19
CA ASP A 353 -31.99 20.73 6.73
C ASP A 353 -31.68 20.28 5.29
N GLY A 354 -31.99 19.02 4.96
CA GLY A 354 -31.88 18.51 3.59
C GLY A 354 -32.82 19.18 2.60
N GLN A 355 -34.05 19.51 3.03
CA GLN A 355 -35.00 20.26 2.21
C GLN A 355 -34.47 21.65 1.86
N MET A 356 -33.82 22.34 2.79
CA MET A 356 -33.14 23.61 2.53
C MET A 356 -32.06 23.49 1.43
N LEU A 357 -31.34 22.35 1.38
CA LEU A 357 -30.34 22.10 0.34
C LEU A 357 -30.96 21.83 -1.03
N ILE A 358 -32.05 21.05 -1.07
CA ILE A 358 -32.81 20.82 -2.30
C ILE A 358 -33.25 22.15 -2.90
N GLU A 359 -33.80 23.05 -2.07
CA GLU A 359 -34.20 24.41 -2.48
C GLU A 359 -33.01 25.24 -2.97
N ALA A 360 -31.88 25.19 -2.27
CA ALA A 360 -30.67 25.89 -2.68
C ALA A 360 -30.08 25.38 -4.02
N ALA A 361 -30.30 24.11 -4.36
CA ALA A 361 -29.79 23.48 -5.57
C ALA A 361 -30.70 23.63 -6.81
N GLN A 362 -31.95 24.11 -6.66
CA GLN A 362 -32.97 24.10 -7.72
C GLN A 362 -32.50 24.65 -9.07
N ASN A 363 -31.69 25.70 -9.05
CA ASN A 363 -31.21 26.35 -10.27
C ASN A 363 -29.83 25.88 -10.73
N THR A 364 -29.07 25.16 -9.89
CA THR A 364 -27.65 24.86 -10.17
C THR A 364 -27.46 23.63 -11.04
N GLY A 365 -28.45 22.74 -11.12
CA GLY A 365 -28.36 21.45 -11.81
C GLY A 365 -27.78 20.31 -10.99
N ALA A 366 -27.40 20.56 -9.73
CA ALA A 366 -26.97 19.52 -8.80
C ALA A 366 -28.16 18.67 -8.32
N THR A 367 -27.93 17.37 -8.12
CA THR A 367 -28.92 16.47 -7.50
C THR A 367 -28.60 16.29 -6.01
N ILE A 368 -29.59 16.52 -5.14
CA ILE A 368 -29.44 16.32 -3.69
C ILE A 368 -30.26 15.08 -3.28
N THR A 369 -29.58 14.12 -2.66
CA THR A 369 -30.20 12.96 -1.99
C THR A 369 -30.09 13.17 -0.48
N VAL A 370 -31.21 13.12 0.23
CA VAL A 370 -31.24 13.29 1.69
C VAL A 370 -31.33 11.92 2.36
N VAL A 371 -30.44 11.67 3.32
CA VAL A 371 -30.45 10.51 4.21
C VAL A 371 -30.73 11.00 5.63
N ASP A 372 -31.83 10.52 6.21
CA ASP A 372 -32.27 10.93 7.55
C ASP A 372 -31.36 10.34 8.63
N SER A 373 -30.51 11.19 9.22
CA SER A 373 -29.58 10.79 10.28
C SER A 373 -30.26 10.47 11.62
N THR A 374 -31.56 10.73 11.75
CA THR A 374 -32.34 10.42 12.97
C THR A 374 -32.90 9.00 12.97
N THR A 375 -32.79 8.29 11.84
CA THR A 375 -33.22 6.91 11.68
C THR A 375 -32.02 6.01 11.36
N PRO A 376 -31.94 4.79 11.93
CA PRO A 376 -30.88 3.86 11.56
C PRO A 376 -30.91 3.53 10.07
N PHE A 377 -29.76 3.64 9.41
CA PHE A 377 -29.60 3.26 8.01
C PHE A 377 -29.66 1.74 7.88
N PRO A 378 -30.29 1.18 6.83
CA PRO A 378 -30.43 -0.27 6.68
C PRO A 378 -29.10 -1.03 6.67
N PRO A 379 -29.10 -2.33 7.03
CA PRO A 379 -27.97 -3.23 6.83
C PRO A 379 -27.39 -3.17 5.41
N GLY A 380 -26.06 -3.26 5.31
CA GLY A 380 -25.35 -3.38 4.05
C GLY A 380 -25.27 -4.83 3.55
N LYS A 381 -24.62 -5.01 2.39
CA LYS A 381 -24.29 -6.35 1.88
C LYS A 381 -23.28 -7.03 2.83
N PRO A 382 -23.46 -8.33 3.15
CA PRO A 382 -22.49 -9.07 3.93
C PRO A 382 -21.10 -9.03 3.29
N LEU A 383 -20.08 -8.76 4.10
CA LEU A 383 -18.68 -8.85 3.67
C LEU A 383 -18.22 -10.31 3.66
N PRO A 384 -17.19 -10.67 2.87
CA PRO A 384 -16.73 -12.05 2.74
C PRO A 384 -16.33 -12.71 4.07
N GLU A 385 -16.60 -14.02 4.17
CA GLU A 385 -16.19 -14.82 5.33
C GLU A 385 -14.67 -15.07 5.43
N ARG A 386 -13.93 -14.77 4.36
CA ARG A 386 -12.48 -15.00 4.23
C ARG A 386 -11.66 -14.28 5.31
N THR A 387 -10.38 -14.69 5.39
CA THR A 387 -9.31 -14.03 6.14
C THR A 387 -9.43 -12.53 6.02
N ALA A 388 -9.28 -11.82 7.15
CA ALA A 388 -9.35 -10.36 7.18
C ALA A 388 -8.50 -9.77 6.04
N PRO A 389 -9.01 -8.78 5.29
CA PRO A 389 -8.21 -8.17 4.24
C PRO A 389 -7.03 -7.40 4.86
N GLY A 390 -5.97 -7.24 4.08
CA GLY A 390 -4.73 -6.64 4.58
C GLY A 390 -4.86 -5.19 5.05
N TRP A 391 -5.95 -4.48 4.74
CA TRP A 391 -6.19 -3.11 5.20
C TRP A 391 -6.87 -3.03 6.57
N VAL A 392 -7.36 -4.15 7.12
CA VAL A 392 -7.87 -4.16 8.50
C VAL A 392 -6.68 -3.99 9.43
N ASP A 393 -6.41 -2.74 9.80
CA ASP A 393 -5.42 -2.41 10.81
C ASP A 393 -6.00 -2.64 12.20
N THR A 394 -5.14 -3.07 13.11
CA THR A 394 -5.42 -3.19 14.54
C THR A 394 -5.17 -1.88 15.28
N SER A 395 -4.53 -0.88 14.65
CA SER A 395 -4.50 0.48 15.16
C SER A 395 -5.91 1.08 15.03
N ALA A 396 -6.51 1.43 16.16
CA ALA A 396 -7.93 1.77 16.28
C ALA A 396 -8.29 3.16 15.71
N ASP A 397 -7.45 3.73 14.85
CA ASP A 397 -7.53 5.11 14.42
C ASP A 397 -7.88 5.19 12.92
N PHE A 398 -9.17 5.04 12.62
CA PHE A 398 -9.78 5.54 11.38
C PHE A 398 -10.67 6.75 11.68
#